data_AF-A0A9W4RCB0-F1
#
_entry.id   AF-A0A9W4RCB0-F1
#
_cell.length_a   1.000
_cell.length_b   1.000
_cell.length_c   1.000
_cell.angle_alpha   90.00
_cell.angle_beta   90.00
_cell.angle_gamma   90.00
#
_symmetry.space_group_name_H-M   'P 1'
#
loop_
_entity.id
_entity.type
_entity.pdbx_description
1 polymer ?
#
loop_
_entity_poly.entity_id
_entity_poly.type
_entity_poly.pdbx_seq_one_letter_code
_entity_poly.pdbx_strand_id
1 'polypeptide(L)'
;MRTFLVLAGLLASALPAVAQTPAQSEAQKRKQHVPYVRAATDCVAAVVRRDDGFDGAVAYDSFQPLINRAVSICSQSISVMISTHDAIYGFGGQAFYTGAYLTDLERAVRVRLASQIAISRADAERRTTERQANEERERAERQARLEKEKAEREAAAAHAEAQRIEAETRAKLARAERTELLEKTRDLIRTKTLACIGKEGATMLLTDEKAEVVAKAAMIFCQNDIDALVKVTTELVENESGGPSDRSMVRKIAEDRVRDVVTAYVIRSRGDLIGKNLKEQQTPAKPAESSRNSPTL
;
A
#
# COMPACT_ATOMS: atom_id res chain seq x y z
N MET A 1 -122.51 -77.54 43.84
CA MET A 1 -121.26 -78.22 43.43
C MET A 1 -120.51 -77.23 42.55
N ARG A 2 -119.60 -76.37 43.03
CA ARG A 2 -118.32 -76.56 43.77
C ARG A 2 -117.32 -77.44 43.01
N THR A 3 -116.51 -76.81 42.17
CA THR A 3 -115.09 -77.15 41.94
C THR A 3 -114.38 -75.91 41.37
N PHE A 4 -113.65 -75.23 42.25
CA PHE A 4 -112.62 -74.24 41.90
C PHE A 4 -111.33 -75.02 41.60
N LEU A 5 -110.67 -74.70 40.48
CA LEU A 5 -109.31 -75.16 40.18
C LEU A 5 -108.41 -73.93 40.12
N VAL A 6 -107.62 -73.78 41.18
CA VAL A 6 -106.57 -72.77 41.34
C VAL A 6 -105.32 -73.30 40.65
N LEU A 7 -104.87 -72.65 39.57
CA LEU A 7 -103.57 -72.90 38.96
C LEU A 7 -102.59 -71.85 39.48
N ALA A 8 -101.70 -72.28 40.37
CA ALA A 8 -100.65 -71.46 41.00
C ALA A 8 -99.39 -71.43 40.12
N GLY A 9 -98.68 -70.30 40.21
CA GLY A 9 -97.68 -69.86 39.25
C GLY A 9 -96.30 -70.54 39.28
N LEU A 10 -95.50 -70.16 38.30
CA LEU A 10 -94.03 -70.14 38.31
C LEU A 10 -93.54 -69.25 37.14
N LEU A 11 -93.55 -67.93 37.36
CA LEU A 11 -92.85 -66.97 36.51
C LEU A 11 -91.43 -66.82 37.07
N ALA A 12 -90.48 -67.50 36.45
CA ALA A 12 -89.05 -67.36 36.75
C ALA A 12 -88.56 -65.98 36.27
N SER A 13 -88.38 -65.05 37.21
CA SER A 13 -87.70 -63.78 36.98
C SER A 13 -86.20 -64.00 36.79
N ALA A 14 -85.75 -64.09 35.53
CA ALA A 14 -84.35 -64.03 35.18
C ALA A 14 -83.81 -62.61 35.49
N LEU A 15 -83.01 -62.49 36.57
CA LEU A 15 -82.24 -61.29 36.85
C LEU A 15 -81.27 -61.05 35.68
N PRO A 16 -81.23 -59.87 35.05
CA PRO A 16 -80.16 -59.56 34.13
C PRO A 16 -78.87 -59.51 34.94
N ALA A 17 -77.98 -60.47 34.69
CA ALA A 17 -76.60 -60.36 35.10
C ALA A 17 -76.05 -59.07 34.49
N VAL A 18 -75.93 -58.01 35.30
CA VAL A 18 -75.21 -56.80 34.93
C VAL A 18 -73.78 -57.25 34.68
N ALA A 19 -73.44 -57.46 33.41
CA ALA A 19 -72.09 -57.74 32.99
C ALA A 19 -71.25 -56.52 33.40
N GLN A 20 -70.56 -56.63 34.53
CA GLN A 20 -69.57 -55.66 34.95
C GLN A 20 -68.53 -55.62 33.84
N THR A 21 -68.55 -54.55 33.05
CA THR A 21 -67.51 -54.29 32.07
C THR A 21 -66.21 -54.28 32.86
N PRO A 22 -65.21 -55.11 32.52
CA PRO A 22 -63.98 -55.18 33.31
C PRO A 22 -63.40 -53.77 33.41
N ALA A 23 -63.20 -53.30 34.64
CA ALA A 23 -62.61 -52.00 34.89
C ALA A 23 -61.28 -51.91 34.12
N GLN A 24 -61.18 -50.94 33.20
CA GLN A 24 -59.98 -50.78 32.39
C GLN A 24 -58.78 -50.52 33.29
N SER A 25 -57.67 -51.22 33.03
CA SER A 25 -56.42 -50.97 33.75
C SER A 25 -55.88 -49.58 33.42
N GLU A 26 -55.12 -48.99 34.36
CA GLU A 26 -54.48 -47.68 34.16
C GLU A 26 -53.56 -47.64 32.92
N ALA A 27 -52.92 -48.76 32.61
CA ALA A 27 -52.12 -48.90 31.39
C ALA A 27 -52.97 -48.77 30.11
N GLN A 28 -54.18 -49.36 30.11
CA GLN A 28 -55.10 -49.29 28.97
C GLN A 28 -55.69 -47.88 28.80
N LYS A 29 -56.05 -47.23 29.91
CA LYS A 29 -56.49 -45.82 29.91
C LYS A 29 -55.41 -44.90 29.34
N ARG A 30 -54.16 -45.07 29.80
CA ARG A 30 -53.01 -44.30 29.30
C ARG A 30 -52.80 -44.50 27.81
N LYS A 31 -52.89 -45.75 27.33
CA LYS A 31 -52.76 -46.07 25.91
C LYS A 31 -53.82 -45.36 25.05
N GLN A 32 -55.03 -45.15 25.56
CA GLN A 32 -56.10 -44.43 24.88
C GLN A 32 -55.91 -42.90 24.91
N HIS A 33 -55.38 -42.34 26.01
CA HIS A 33 -55.21 -40.90 26.15
C HIS A 33 -53.96 -40.32 25.47
N VAL A 34 -52.84 -41.07 25.47
CA VAL A 34 -51.53 -40.63 24.94
C VAL A 34 -51.58 -40.06 23.50
N PRO A 35 -52.36 -40.61 22.54
CA PRO A 35 -52.48 -40.02 21.20
C PRO A 35 -52.96 -38.56 21.21
N TYR A 36 -53.87 -38.20 22.11
CA TYR A 36 -54.41 -36.83 22.21
C TYR A 36 -53.42 -35.88 22.87
N VAL A 37 -52.68 -36.36 23.87
CA VAL A 37 -51.54 -35.61 24.44
C VAL A 37 -50.49 -35.34 23.37
N ARG A 38 -50.18 -36.35 22.54
CA ARG A 38 -49.24 -36.20 21.43
C ARG A 38 -49.73 -35.17 20.42
N ALA A 39 -50.99 -35.27 19.97
CA ALA A 39 -51.57 -34.34 19.01
C ALA A 39 -51.58 -32.89 19.51
N ALA A 40 -51.89 -32.65 20.78
CA ALA A 40 -51.81 -31.32 21.39
C ALA A 40 -50.38 -30.78 21.37
N THR A 41 -49.39 -31.57 21.80
CA THR A 41 -47.99 -31.13 21.79
C THR A 41 -47.42 -30.98 20.38
N ASP A 42 -47.85 -31.81 19.42
CA ASP A 42 -47.45 -31.71 18.01
C ASP A 42 -47.97 -30.40 17.41
N CYS A 43 -49.19 -29.97 17.74
CA CYS A 43 -49.71 -28.66 17.36
C CYS A 43 -48.81 -27.54 17.91
N VAL A 44 -48.51 -27.57 19.22
CA VAL A 44 -47.67 -26.55 19.87
C VAL A 44 -46.28 -26.50 19.22
N ALA A 45 -45.63 -27.64 19.04
CA ALA A 45 -44.32 -27.71 18.38
C ALA A 45 -44.36 -27.20 16.94
N ALA A 46 -45.42 -27.51 16.18
CA ALA A 46 -45.58 -27.02 14.82
C ALA A 46 -45.82 -25.50 14.73
N VAL A 47 -46.46 -24.89 15.72
CA VAL A 47 -46.61 -23.43 15.82
C VAL A 47 -45.28 -22.79 16.23
N VAL A 48 -44.61 -23.30 17.27
CA VAL A 48 -43.30 -22.81 17.73
C VAL A 48 -42.25 -22.84 16.61
N ARG A 49 -42.20 -23.92 15.83
CA ARG A 49 -41.28 -24.05 14.68
C ARG A 49 -41.49 -23.00 13.59
N ARG A 50 -42.73 -22.52 13.42
CA ARG A 50 -43.10 -21.56 12.37
C ARG A 50 -43.04 -20.10 12.84
N ASP A 51 -42.75 -19.86 14.11
CA ASP A 51 -42.65 -18.51 14.65
C ASP A 51 -41.31 -17.88 14.22
N ASP A 52 -41.33 -16.63 13.77
CA ASP A 52 -40.14 -15.89 13.35
C ASP A 52 -39.11 -15.75 14.48
N GLY A 53 -39.55 -15.87 15.74
CA GLY A 53 -38.68 -15.89 16.91
C GLY A 53 -38.00 -17.23 17.19
N PHE A 54 -38.22 -18.28 16.40
CA PHE A 54 -37.68 -19.63 16.65
C PHE A 54 -36.15 -19.63 16.73
N ASP A 55 -35.45 -19.02 15.76
CA ASP A 55 -33.99 -18.97 15.75
C ASP A 55 -33.43 -18.21 16.96
N GLY A 56 -34.10 -17.13 17.37
CA GLY A 56 -33.77 -16.40 18.60
C GLY A 56 -33.97 -17.26 19.85
N ALA A 57 -35.08 -18.00 19.93
CA ALA A 57 -35.34 -18.91 21.04
C ALA A 57 -34.33 -20.07 21.10
N VAL A 58 -33.85 -20.55 19.95
CA VAL A 58 -32.77 -21.55 19.87
C VAL A 58 -31.45 -20.99 20.37
N ALA A 59 -31.13 -19.75 20.00
CA ALA A 59 -29.88 -19.08 20.35
C ALA A 59 -29.80 -18.74 21.85
N TYR A 60 -30.91 -18.30 22.45
CA TYR A 60 -30.97 -17.86 23.85
C TYR A 60 -31.63 -18.87 24.79
N ASP A 61 -31.93 -20.06 24.29
CA ASP A 61 -32.62 -21.14 25.00
C ASP A 61 -33.98 -20.74 25.63
N SER A 62 -34.74 -19.87 24.95
CA SER A 62 -35.91 -19.18 25.49
C SER A 62 -37.21 -19.56 24.77
N PHE A 63 -37.66 -20.82 24.94
CA PHE A 63 -38.87 -21.34 24.27
C PHE A 63 -40.19 -20.93 24.92
N GLN A 64 -40.19 -20.59 26.21
CA GLN A 64 -41.42 -20.32 26.98
C GLN A 64 -42.34 -19.25 26.36
N PRO A 65 -41.83 -18.10 25.85
CA PRO A 65 -42.69 -17.10 25.21
C PRO A 65 -43.40 -17.63 23.96
N LEU A 66 -42.70 -18.43 23.15
CA LEU A 66 -43.26 -19.05 21.94
C LEU A 66 -44.30 -20.12 22.29
N ILE A 67 -44.02 -20.93 23.30
CA ILE A 67 -44.94 -21.96 23.80
C ILE A 67 -46.23 -21.33 24.31
N ASN A 68 -46.14 -20.26 25.11
CA ASN A 68 -47.32 -19.58 25.66
C ASN A 68 -48.26 -19.06 24.55
N ARG A 69 -47.68 -18.50 23.47
CA ARG A 69 -48.44 -18.06 22.28
C ARG A 69 -49.04 -19.26 21.53
N ALA A 70 -48.24 -20.30 21.31
CA ALA A 70 -48.65 -21.49 20.60
C ALA A 70 -49.79 -22.25 21.28
N VAL A 71 -49.81 -22.28 22.62
CA VAL A 71 -50.90 -22.87 23.42
C VAL A 71 -52.25 -22.21 23.11
N SER A 72 -52.30 -20.88 22.97
CA SER A 72 -53.53 -20.16 22.60
C SER A 72 -54.02 -20.56 21.21
N ILE A 73 -53.10 -20.66 20.25
CA ILE A 73 -53.38 -21.06 18.86
C ILE A 73 -53.84 -22.53 18.79
N CYS A 74 -53.31 -23.39 19.66
CA CYS A 74 -53.61 -24.83 19.72
C CYS A 74 -54.75 -25.20 20.68
N SER A 75 -55.57 -24.22 21.09
CA SER A 75 -56.65 -24.40 22.05
C SER A 75 -57.61 -25.55 21.70
N GLN A 76 -57.95 -25.74 20.42
CA GLN A 76 -58.82 -26.85 19.98
C GLN A 76 -58.22 -28.23 20.30
N SER A 77 -56.96 -28.47 19.94
CA SER A 77 -56.29 -29.75 20.21
C SER A 77 -56.15 -30.01 21.71
N ILE A 78 -55.91 -28.95 22.48
CA ILE A 78 -55.83 -29.00 23.95
C ILE A 78 -57.20 -29.35 24.56
N SER A 79 -58.29 -28.74 24.05
CA SER A 79 -59.65 -29.03 24.51
C SER A 79 -60.06 -30.49 24.25
N VAL A 80 -59.64 -31.07 23.12
CA VAL A 80 -59.89 -32.49 22.82
C VAL A 80 -59.09 -33.39 23.77
N MET A 81 -57.85 -33.04 24.09
CA MET A 81 -57.03 -33.76 25.07
C MET A 81 -57.66 -33.73 26.48
N ILE A 82 -58.18 -32.58 26.90
CA ILE A 82 -58.86 -32.38 28.20
C ILE A 82 -60.15 -33.22 28.26
N SER A 83 -61.05 -33.07 27.28
CA SER A 83 -62.31 -33.81 27.25
C SER A 83 -62.11 -35.33 27.16
N THR A 84 -61.08 -35.79 26.44
CA THR A 84 -60.74 -37.21 26.40
C THR A 84 -60.17 -37.70 27.73
N HIS A 85 -59.40 -36.86 28.44
CA HIS A 85 -58.98 -37.18 29.80
C HIS A 85 -60.20 -37.38 30.71
N ASP A 86 -61.16 -36.46 30.66
CA ASP A 86 -62.38 -36.54 31.46
C ASP A 86 -63.21 -37.80 31.15
N ALA A 87 -63.29 -38.18 29.87
CA ALA A 87 -63.99 -39.40 29.44
C ALA A 87 -63.35 -40.70 29.96
N ILE A 88 -62.02 -40.73 30.12
CA ILE A 88 -61.26 -41.93 30.48
C ILE A 88 -61.05 -42.05 32.00
N TYR A 89 -60.76 -40.93 32.67
CA TYR A 89 -60.34 -40.88 34.07
C TYR A 89 -61.40 -40.26 35.00
N GLY A 90 -62.49 -39.72 34.46
CA GLY A 90 -63.45 -38.90 35.19
C GLY A 90 -63.01 -37.44 35.29
N PHE A 91 -63.79 -36.61 35.98
CA PHE A 91 -63.51 -35.18 36.13
C PHE A 91 -62.08 -34.90 36.60
N GLY A 92 -61.31 -34.14 35.83
CA GLY A 92 -59.94 -33.75 36.19
C GLY A 92 -59.04 -33.31 35.04
N GLY A 93 -59.51 -33.33 33.80
CA GLY A 93 -58.74 -32.98 32.61
C GLY A 93 -58.17 -31.58 32.64
N GLN A 94 -58.90 -30.61 33.20
CA GLN A 94 -58.40 -29.24 33.37
C GLN A 94 -57.22 -29.18 34.34
N ALA A 95 -57.28 -29.90 35.46
CA ALA A 95 -56.20 -29.97 36.44
C ALA A 95 -54.98 -30.73 35.87
N PHE A 96 -55.21 -31.77 35.06
CA PHE A 96 -54.16 -32.44 34.31
C PHE A 96 -53.45 -31.48 33.35
N TYR A 97 -54.22 -30.68 32.60
CA TYR A 97 -53.69 -29.69 31.67
C TYR A 97 -52.85 -28.64 32.40
N THR A 98 -53.41 -27.94 33.37
CA THR A 98 -52.70 -26.85 34.08
C THR A 98 -51.56 -27.34 34.98
N GLY A 99 -51.55 -28.62 35.33
CA GLY A 99 -50.52 -29.26 36.15
C GLY A 99 -49.49 -30.00 35.31
N ALA A 100 -49.64 -31.32 35.26
CA ALA A 100 -48.63 -32.24 34.73
C ALA A 100 -48.29 -31.96 33.25
N TYR A 101 -49.29 -31.62 32.42
CA TYR A 101 -49.06 -31.36 31.01
C TYR A 101 -48.25 -30.09 30.77
N LEU A 102 -48.67 -28.93 31.31
CA LEU A 102 -47.94 -27.68 31.12
C LEU A 102 -46.52 -27.72 31.71
N THR A 103 -46.32 -28.44 32.82
CA THR A 103 -45.00 -28.59 33.45
C THR A 103 -44.02 -29.35 32.55
N ASP A 104 -44.48 -30.38 31.81
CA ASP A 104 -43.65 -31.16 30.88
C ASP A 104 -43.67 -30.61 29.44
N LEU A 105 -44.53 -29.64 29.14
CA LEU A 105 -44.78 -29.18 27.77
C LEU A 105 -43.51 -28.66 27.09
N GLU A 106 -42.71 -27.85 27.78
CA GLU A 106 -41.47 -27.30 27.21
C GLU A 106 -40.49 -28.42 26.84
N ARG A 107 -40.24 -29.36 27.76
CA ARG A 107 -39.42 -30.54 27.49
C ARG A 107 -39.96 -31.32 26.28
N ALA A 108 -41.26 -31.58 26.26
CA ALA A 108 -41.90 -32.37 25.22
C ALA A 108 -41.88 -31.68 23.83
N VAL A 109 -41.94 -30.35 23.79
CA VAL A 109 -41.78 -29.54 22.57
C VAL A 109 -40.33 -29.56 22.09
N ARG A 110 -39.36 -29.34 23.00
CA ARG A 110 -37.92 -29.39 22.67
C ARG A 110 -37.50 -30.75 22.10
N VAL A 111 -38.01 -31.85 22.66
CA VAL A 111 -37.75 -33.21 22.13
C VAL A 111 -38.26 -33.36 20.70
N ARG A 112 -39.44 -32.83 20.37
CA ARG A 112 -40.01 -32.87 19.01
C ARG A 112 -39.23 -31.99 18.03
N LEU A 113 -38.71 -30.87 18.51
CA LEU A 113 -37.98 -29.89 17.72
C LEU A 113 -36.47 -30.16 17.68
N ALA A 114 -35.97 -31.22 18.30
CA ALA A 114 -34.54 -31.48 18.47
C ALA A 114 -33.75 -31.41 17.14
N SER A 115 -34.29 -31.98 16.06
CA SER A 115 -33.66 -31.90 14.74
C SER A 115 -33.63 -30.48 14.18
N GLN A 116 -34.69 -29.69 14.35
CA GLN A 116 -34.74 -28.31 13.87
C GLN A 116 -33.84 -27.39 14.70
N ILE A 117 -33.78 -27.62 16.02
CA ILE A 117 -32.86 -26.92 16.92
C ILE A 117 -31.40 -27.17 16.49
N ALA A 118 -31.05 -28.43 16.18
CA ALA A 118 -29.72 -28.78 15.73
C ALA A 118 -29.38 -28.11 14.38
N ILE A 119 -30.31 -28.10 13.43
CA ILE A 119 -30.14 -27.42 12.13
C ILE A 119 -29.94 -25.91 12.33
N SER A 120 -30.81 -25.25 13.10
CA SER A 120 -30.71 -23.81 13.37
C SER A 120 -29.39 -23.43 14.04
N ARG A 121 -28.89 -24.25 14.98
CA ARG A 121 -27.56 -24.07 15.58
C ARG A 121 -26.43 -24.23 14.57
N ALA A 122 -26.47 -25.27 13.74
CA ALA A 122 -25.46 -25.50 12.73
C ALA A 122 -25.44 -24.38 11.67
N ASP A 123 -26.60 -23.86 11.27
CA ASP A 123 -26.71 -22.73 10.34
C ASP A 123 -26.19 -21.44 10.96
N ALA A 124 -26.50 -21.20 12.24
CA ALA A 124 -25.95 -20.06 12.98
C ALA A 124 -24.42 -20.13 13.05
N GLU A 125 -23.87 -21.30 13.39
CA GLU A 125 -22.42 -21.53 13.41
C GLU A 125 -21.80 -21.29 12.03
N ARG A 126 -22.36 -21.87 10.96
CA ARG A 126 -21.90 -21.65 9.58
C ARG A 126 -21.88 -20.17 9.22
N ARG A 127 -22.94 -19.42 9.51
CA ARG A 127 -23.00 -17.97 9.25
C ARG A 127 -21.91 -17.22 10.01
N THR A 128 -21.63 -17.60 11.26
CA THR A 128 -20.55 -16.97 12.03
C THR A 128 -19.17 -17.28 11.44
N THR A 129 -18.92 -18.53 11.05
CA THR A 129 -17.67 -18.94 10.41
C THR A 129 -17.47 -18.27 9.06
N GLU A 130 -18.51 -18.22 8.22
CA GLU A 130 -18.46 -17.53 6.92
C GLU A 130 -18.17 -16.03 7.10
N ARG A 131 -18.80 -15.39 8.09
CA ARG A 131 -18.53 -13.98 8.41
C ARG A 131 -17.08 -13.78 8.84
N GLN A 132 -16.56 -14.61 9.72
CA GLN A 132 -15.16 -14.54 10.16
C GLN A 132 -14.19 -14.75 8.99
N ALA A 133 -14.44 -15.75 8.15
CA ALA A 133 -13.62 -16.03 6.96
C ALA A 133 -13.64 -14.85 5.97
N ASN A 134 -14.80 -14.21 5.76
CA ASN A 134 -14.92 -13.03 4.91
C ASN A 134 -14.16 -11.84 5.51
N GLU A 135 -14.29 -11.59 6.83
CA GLU A 135 -13.56 -10.52 7.52
C GLU A 135 -12.03 -10.73 7.46
N GLU A 136 -11.56 -11.96 7.59
CA GLU A 136 -10.14 -12.34 7.44
C GLU A 136 -9.65 -12.14 6.01
N ARG A 137 -10.43 -12.58 5.02
CA ARG A 137 -10.11 -12.38 3.59
C ARG A 137 -10.00 -10.90 3.26
N GLU A 138 -10.93 -10.08 3.72
CA GLU A 138 -10.86 -8.63 3.49
C GLU A 138 -9.65 -7.98 4.17
N ARG A 139 -9.27 -8.45 5.37
CA ARG A 139 -8.06 -7.97 6.05
C ARG A 139 -6.81 -8.33 5.26
N ALA A 140 -6.71 -9.57 4.76
CA ALA A 140 -5.60 -10.03 3.93
C ALA A 140 -5.51 -9.23 2.62
N GLU A 141 -6.64 -8.98 1.93
CA GLU A 141 -6.68 -8.17 0.71
C GLU A 141 -6.25 -6.71 0.97
N ARG A 142 -6.69 -6.12 2.09
CA ARG A 142 -6.24 -4.77 2.49
C ARG A 142 -4.74 -4.71 2.77
N GLN A 143 -4.20 -5.70 3.47
CA GLN A 143 -2.77 -5.76 3.76
C GLN A 143 -1.94 -5.91 2.48
N ALA A 144 -2.35 -6.82 1.58
CA ALA A 144 -1.68 -7.02 0.31
C ALA A 144 -1.67 -5.74 -0.55
N ARG A 145 -2.76 -4.96 -0.54
CA ARG A 145 -2.83 -3.68 -1.25
C ARG A 145 -1.86 -2.65 -0.67
N LEU A 146 -1.77 -2.55 0.65
CA LEU A 146 -0.83 -1.63 1.31
C LEU A 146 0.63 -2.01 1.06
N GLU A 147 0.95 -3.30 1.10
CA GLU A 147 2.28 -3.80 0.77
C GLU A 147 2.66 -3.53 -0.68
N LYS A 148 1.72 -3.74 -1.61
CA LYS A 148 1.91 -3.40 -3.02
C LYS A 148 2.13 -1.89 -3.22
N GLU A 149 1.30 -1.04 -2.62
CA GLU A 149 1.45 0.41 -2.72
C GLU A 149 2.78 0.89 -2.14
N LYS A 150 3.21 0.30 -1.01
CA LYS A 150 4.52 0.59 -0.41
C LYS A 150 5.66 0.21 -1.38
N ALA A 151 5.60 -0.99 -1.96
CA ALA A 151 6.61 -1.44 -2.92
C ALA A 151 6.66 -0.56 -4.18
N GLU A 152 5.51 -0.12 -4.68
CA GLU A 152 5.43 0.82 -5.82
C GLU A 152 6.03 2.19 -5.49
N ARG A 153 5.79 2.71 -4.28
CA ARG A 153 6.40 3.98 -3.82
C ARG A 153 7.91 3.85 -3.65
N GLU A 154 8.39 2.75 -3.09
CA GLU A 154 9.83 2.48 -2.94
C GLU A 154 10.51 2.34 -4.32
N ALA A 155 9.87 1.64 -5.27
CA ALA A 155 10.37 1.53 -6.63
C ALA A 155 10.39 2.88 -7.36
N ALA A 156 9.35 3.71 -7.20
CA ALA A 156 9.29 5.05 -7.78
C ALA A 156 10.38 5.97 -7.20
N ALA A 157 10.63 5.90 -5.88
CA ALA A 157 11.70 6.66 -5.23
C ALA A 157 13.08 6.24 -5.74
N ALA A 158 13.34 4.93 -5.85
CA ALA A 158 14.59 4.41 -6.39
C ALA A 158 14.83 4.84 -7.84
N HIS A 159 13.78 4.82 -8.67
CA HIS A 159 13.87 5.30 -10.05
C HIS A 159 14.15 6.81 -10.14
N ALA A 160 13.49 7.62 -9.30
CA ALA A 160 13.73 9.06 -9.26
C ALA A 160 15.17 9.39 -8.81
N GLU A 161 15.71 8.65 -7.84
CA GLU A 161 17.10 8.79 -7.40
C GLU A 161 18.08 8.40 -8.52
N ALA A 162 17.86 7.27 -9.20
CA ALA A 162 18.68 6.84 -10.32
C ALA A 162 18.70 7.89 -11.45
N GLN A 163 17.55 8.48 -11.78
CA GLN A 163 17.46 9.55 -12.78
C GLN A 163 18.22 10.81 -12.36
N ARG A 164 18.19 11.17 -11.06
CA ARG A 164 18.97 12.31 -10.54
C ARG A 164 20.46 12.06 -10.66
N ILE A 165 20.93 10.88 -10.28
CA ILE A 165 22.34 10.49 -10.40
C ILE A 165 22.78 10.50 -11.87
N GLU A 166 21.97 9.96 -12.77
CA GLU A 166 22.27 9.95 -14.20
C GLU A 166 22.32 11.38 -14.77
N ALA A 167 21.35 12.23 -14.42
CA ALA A 167 21.31 13.62 -14.85
C ALA A 167 22.51 14.41 -14.33
N GLU A 168 22.89 14.23 -13.06
CA GLU A 168 24.08 14.86 -12.47
C GLU A 168 25.36 14.38 -13.16
N THR A 169 25.47 13.07 -13.40
CA THR A 169 26.63 12.47 -14.09
C THR A 169 26.75 13.02 -15.50
N ARG A 170 25.65 13.08 -16.25
CA ARG A 170 25.60 13.65 -17.60
C ARG A 170 25.96 15.14 -17.60
N ALA A 171 25.47 15.90 -16.62
CA ALA A 171 25.82 17.31 -16.48
C ALA A 171 27.31 17.52 -16.17
N LYS A 172 27.91 16.68 -15.32
CA LYS A 172 29.35 16.71 -15.03
C LYS A 172 30.18 16.38 -16.27
N LEU A 173 29.81 15.35 -17.03
CA LEU A 173 30.50 14.99 -18.27
C LEU A 173 30.41 16.12 -19.31
N ALA A 174 29.23 16.71 -19.50
CA ALA A 174 29.04 17.84 -20.42
C ALA A 174 29.86 19.08 -20.01
N ARG A 175 29.99 19.35 -18.70
CA ARG A 175 30.85 20.42 -18.19
C ARG A 175 32.32 20.14 -18.46
N ALA A 176 32.78 18.90 -18.23
CA ALA A 176 34.16 18.50 -18.48
C ALA A 176 34.54 18.63 -19.97
N GLU A 177 33.67 18.14 -20.87
CA GLU A 177 33.87 18.27 -22.32
C GLU A 177 33.92 19.74 -22.76
N ARG A 178 33.04 20.58 -22.20
CA ARG A 178 33.03 22.02 -22.48
C ARG A 178 34.29 22.71 -21.97
N THR A 179 34.78 22.37 -20.78
CA THR A 179 36.05 22.88 -20.24
C THR A 179 37.19 22.52 -21.17
N GLU A 180 37.29 21.25 -21.60
CA GLU A 180 38.34 20.80 -22.52
C GLU A 180 38.32 21.59 -23.85
N LEU A 181 37.13 21.83 -24.41
CA LEU A 181 36.99 22.63 -25.64
C LEU A 181 37.42 24.09 -25.43
N LEU A 182 37.02 24.71 -24.31
CA LEU A 182 37.37 26.08 -23.98
C LEU A 182 38.88 26.23 -23.71
N GLU A 183 39.53 25.26 -23.08
CA GLU A 183 40.98 25.26 -22.88
C GLU A 183 41.73 25.20 -24.21
N LYS A 184 41.35 24.29 -25.11
CA LYS A 184 41.93 24.21 -26.47
C LYS A 184 41.76 25.53 -27.23
N THR A 185 40.57 26.14 -27.13
CA THR A 185 40.26 27.42 -27.78
C THR A 185 41.09 28.56 -27.18
N ARG A 186 41.20 28.62 -25.84
CA ARG A 186 42.01 29.60 -25.12
C ARG A 186 43.47 29.51 -25.55
N ASP A 187 44.03 28.31 -25.65
CA ASP A 187 45.44 28.11 -25.98
C ASP A 187 45.74 28.53 -27.44
N LEU A 188 44.81 28.26 -28.37
CA LEU A 188 44.90 28.75 -29.74
C LEU A 188 44.87 30.28 -29.81
N ILE A 189 43.91 30.91 -29.13
CA ILE A 189 43.80 32.37 -29.08
C ILE A 189 45.03 32.97 -28.42
N ARG A 190 45.46 32.45 -27.27
CA ARG A 190 46.67 32.88 -26.57
C ARG A 190 47.88 32.87 -27.49
N THR A 191 48.08 31.80 -28.26
CA THR A 191 49.18 31.70 -29.22
C THR A 191 49.11 32.83 -30.26
N LYS A 192 47.92 33.10 -30.81
CA LYS A 192 47.69 34.20 -31.76
C LYS A 192 47.94 35.58 -31.13
N THR A 193 47.41 35.81 -29.93
CA THR A 193 47.60 37.06 -29.17
C THR A 193 49.08 37.33 -28.91
N LEU A 194 49.83 36.32 -28.46
CA LEU A 194 51.26 36.44 -28.21
C LEU A 194 52.05 36.66 -29.50
N ALA A 195 51.64 36.07 -30.63
CA ALA A 195 52.24 36.35 -31.93
C ALA A 195 52.00 37.81 -32.38
N CYS A 196 50.79 38.35 -32.18
CA CYS A 196 50.49 39.76 -32.42
C CYS A 196 51.38 40.67 -31.55
N ILE A 197 51.46 40.40 -30.25
CA ILE A 197 52.30 41.17 -29.31
C ILE A 197 53.78 41.07 -29.70
N GLY A 198 54.25 39.89 -30.10
CA GLY A 198 55.62 39.71 -30.57
C GLY A 198 55.93 40.53 -31.81
N LYS A 199 54.96 40.63 -32.74
CA LYS A 199 55.11 41.41 -33.98
C LYS A 199 55.06 42.92 -33.75
N GLU A 200 54.01 43.40 -33.08
CA GLU A 200 53.78 44.84 -32.85
C GLU A 200 54.68 45.39 -31.73
N GLY A 201 54.97 44.56 -30.73
CA GLY A 201 55.82 44.91 -29.59
C GLY A 201 57.33 44.77 -29.87
N ALA A 202 57.77 44.10 -30.93
CA ALA A 202 59.20 43.92 -31.23
C ALA A 202 60.00 45.24 -31.23
N THR A 203 59.42 46.30 -31.80
CA THR A 203 60.04 47.62 -31.84
C THR A 203 60.02 48.31 -30.47
N MET A 204 59.04 48.02 -29.63
CA MET A 204 58.89 48.56 -28.28
C MET A 204 59.76 47.84 -27.24
N LEU A 205 60.07 46.55 -27.46
CA LEU A 205 60.90 45.75 -26.56
C LEU A 205 62.35 46.27 -26.44
N LEU A 206 62.81 47.06 -27.40
CA LEU A 206 64.14 47.69 -27.42
C LEU A 206 64.18 49.03 -26.66
N THR A 207 63.05 49.54 -26.20
CA THR A 207 62.99 50.79 -25.43
C THR A 207 63.30 50.55 -23.95
N ASP A 208 63.81 51.56 -23.25
CA ASP A 208 64.09 51.51 -21.81
C ASP A 208 62.83 51.61 -20.93
N GLU A 209 61.65 51.55 -21.53
CA GLU A 209 60.37 51.59 -20.82
C GLU A 209 60.15 50.36 -19.94
N LYS A 210 59.37 50.53 -18.87
CA LYS A 210 59.00 49.41 -17.99
C LYS A 210 58.15 48.39 -18.75
N ALA A 211 58.34 47.10 -18.47
CA ALA A 211 57.63 46.00 -19.15
C ALA A 211 56.09 46.12 -19.07
N GLU A 212 55.56 46.64 -17.96
CA GLU A 212 54.11 46.90 -17.81
C GLU A 212 53.59 47.95 -18.80
N VAL A 213 54.39 48.99 -19.08
CA VAL A 213 54.03 50.05 -20.04
C VAL A 213 54.03 49.49 -21.46
N VAL A 214 55.06 48.70 -21.80
CA VAL A 214 55.17 48.01 -23.10
C VAL A 214 54.03 47.00 -23.28
N ALA A 215 53.72 46.21 -22.24
CA ALA A 215 52.60 45.28 -22.25
C ALA A 215 51.26 45.99 -22.47
N LYS A 216 51.02 47.09 -21.76
CA LYS A 216 49.80 47.89 -21.92
C LYS A 216 49.67 48.46 -23.34
N ALA A 217 50.75 48.98 -23.91
CA ALA A 217 50.75 49.47 -25.29
C ALA A 217 50.48 48.33 -26.29
N ALA A 218 51.16 47.19 -26.16
CA ALA A 218 50.95 46.03 -27.02
C ALA A 218 49.52 45.47 -26.94
N MET A 219 48.89 45.48 -25.75
CA MET A 219 47.49 45.11 -25.60
C MET A 219 46.54 46.01 -26.39
N ILE A 220 46.82 47.32 -26.49
CA ILE A 220 46.01 48.27 -27.29
C ILE A 220 46.12 47.95 -28.79
N PHE A 221 47.32 47.63 -29.29
CA PHE A 221 47.50 47.26 -30.70
C PHE A 221 46.88 45.90 -31.04
N CYS A 222 46.88 44.97 -30.09
CA CYS A 222 46.32 43.62 -30.23
C CYS A 222 44.93 43.48 -29.58
N GLN A 223 44.17 44.57 -29.43
CA GLN A 223 42.93 44.62 -28.64
C GLN A 223 41.92 43.53 -29.01
N ASN A 224 41.72 43.27 -30.31
CA ASN A 224 40.77 42.24 -30.76
C ASN A 224 41.15 40.83 -30.27
N ASP A 225 42.43 40.49 -30.29
CA ASP A 225 42.92 39.17 -29.83
C ASP A 225 42.94 39.11 -28.29
N ILE A 226 43.14 40.25 -27.61
CA ILE A 226 43.02 40.36 -26.15
C ILE A 226 41.57 40.19 -25.71
N ASP A 227 40.61 40.87 -26.34
CA ASP A 227 39.19 40.76 -26.02
C ASP A 227 38.66 39.35 -26.26
N ALA A 228 39.11 38.70 -27.35
CA ALA A 228 38.81 37.29 -27.61
C ALA A 228 39.36 36.37 -26.51
N LEU A 229 40.59 36.63 -26.03
CA LEU A 229 41.21 35.86 -24.97
C LEU A 229 40.51 36.06 -23.61
N VAL A 230 40.16 37.31 -23.28
CA VAL A 230 39.38 37.64 -22.07
C VAL A 230 38.01 36.97 -22.13
N LYS A 231 37.33 36.99 -23.28
CA LYS A 231 36.02 36.35 -23.45
C LYS A 231 36.08 34.84 -23.19
N VAL A 232 37.00 34.12 -23.83
CA VAL A 232 37.12 32.67 -23.63
C VAL A 232 37.56 32.33 -22.20
N THR A 233 38.42 33.14 -21.59
CA THR A 233 38.82 32.99 -20.19
C THR A 233 37.64 33.21 -19.24
N THR A 234 36.77 34.17 -19.53
CA THR A 234 35.53 34.43 -18.77
C THR A 234 34.60 33.22 -18.86
N GLU A 235 34.38 32.69 -20.07
CA GLU A 235 33.53 31.50 -20.29
C GLU A 235 34.08 30.24 -19.59
N LEU A 236 35.39 30.08 -19.54
CA LEU A 236 36.05 28.97 -18.83
C LEU A 236 35.79 29.06 -17.32
N VAL A 237 35.99 30.24 -16.72
CA VAL A 237 35.75 30.46 -15.29
C VAL A 237 34.27 30.31 -14.94
N GLU A 238 33.35 30.80 -15.78
CA GLU A 238 31.90 30.59 -15.60
C GLU A 238 31.54 29.08 -15.63
N ASN A 239 32.15 28.31 -16.53
CA ASN A 239 31.88 26.87 -16.66
C ASN A 239 32.38 26.06 -15.43
N GLU A 240 33.54 26.43 -14.87
CA GLU A 240 34.11 25.82 -13.67
C GLU A 240 33.33 26.16 -12.39
N SER A 241 32.77 27.37 -12.32
CA SER A 241 32.05 27.87 -11.14
C SER A 241 30.78 27.07 -10.83
N GLY A 242 30.21 26.37 -11.82
CA GLY A 242 29.05 25.50 -11.65
C GLY A 242 27.74 26.19 -11.23
N GLY A 243 27.69 27.53 -11.18
CA GLY A 243 26.56 28.32 -10.68
C GLY A 243 26.57 29.78 -11.17
N PRO A 244 25.57 30.59 -10.79
CA PRO A 244 25.47 31.99 -11.19
C PRO A 244 26.55 32.83 -10.47
N SER A 245 27.70 32.97 -11.13
CA SER A 245 28.75 33.87 -10.70
C SER A 245 28.42 35.31 -11.11
N ASP A 246 28.85 36.29 -10.32
CA ASP A 246 28.84 37.70 -10.72
C ASP A 246 29.74 37.87 -11.95
N ARG A 247 29.11 38.02 -13.12
CA ARG A 247 29.79 38.15 -14.41
C ARG A 247 30.80 39.29 -14.45
N SER A 248 30.52 40.37 -13.72
CA SER A 248 31.41 41.54 -13.68
C SER A 248 32.72 41.21 -12.97
N MET A 249 32.65 40.45 -11.88
CA MET A 249 33.81 39.98 -11.13
C MET A 249 34.59 38.94 -11.92
N VAL A 250 33.91 37.98 -12.56
CA VAL A 250 34.56 36.94 -13.38
C VAL A 250 35.32 37.56 -14.55
N ARG A 251 34.70 38.53 -15.23
CA ARG A 251 35.35 39.26 -16.33
C ARG A 251 36.59 40.01 -15.84
N LYS A 252 36.52 40.70 -14.70
CA LYS A 252 37.67 41.42 -14.13
C LYS A 252 38.83 40.48 -13.81
N ILE A 253 38.54 39.32 -13.21
CA ILE A 253 39.56 38.28 -12.94
C ILE A 253 40.18 37.78 -14.25
N ALA A 254 39.38 37.58 -15.29
CA ALA A 254 39.87 37.18 -16.60
C ALA A 254 40.78 38.26 -17.23
N GLU A 255 40.37 39.54 -17.17
CA GLU A 255 41.17 40.67 -17.65
C GLU A 255 42.52 40.77 -16.92
N ASP A 256 42.53 40.65 -15.59
CA ASP A 256 43.76 40.69 -14.80
C ASP A 256 44.68 39.49 -15.13
N ARG A 257 44.14 38.27 -15.27
CA ARG A 257 44.91 37.09 -15.72
C ARG A 257 45.55 37.28 -17.10
N VAL A 258 44.81 37.86 -18.04
CA VAL A 258 45.34 38.15 -19.39
C VAL A 258 46.45 39.19 -19.32
N ARG A 259 46.28 40.25 -18.52
CA ARG A 259 47.32 41.26 -18.30
C ARG A 259 48.61 40.64 -17.75
N ASP A 260 48.49 39.74 -16.78
CA ASP A 260 49.66 39.07 -16.18
C ASP A 260 50.40 38.19 -17.20
N VAL A 261 49.66 37.42 -18.02
CA VAL A 261 50.24 36.58 -19.08
C VAL A 261 50.98 37.42 -20.11
N VAL A 262 50.39 38.53 -20.55
CA VAL A 262 51.01 39.43 -21.54
C VAL A 262 52.26 40.09 -20.95
N THR A 263 52.18 40.58 -19.71
CA THR A 263 53.32 41.21 -19.03
C THR A 263 54.47 40.22 -18.86
N ALA A 264 54.18 38.99 -18.43
CA ALA A 264 55.18 37.93 -18.32
C ALA A 264 55.81 37.57 -19.67
N TYR A 265 55.03 37.55 -20.75
CA TYR A 265 55.55 37.33 -22.10
C TYR A 265 56.49 38.45 -22.54
N VAL A 266 56.11 39.72 -22.34
CA VAL A 266 56.96 40.88 -22.65
C VAL A 266 58.29 40.83 -21.89
N ILE A 267 58.26 40.52 -20.58
CA ILE A 267 59.46 40.34 -19.77
C ILE A 267 60.36 39.25 -20.35
N ARG A 268 59.78 38.09 -20.68
CA ARG A 268 60.51 36.95 -21.25
C ARG A 268 61.12 37.29 -22.62
N SER A 269 60.33 37.84 -23.54
CA SER A 269 60.79 38.24 -24.88
C SER A 269 61.90 39.27 -24.82
N ARG A 270 61.82 40.25 -23.90
CA ARG A 270 62.90 41.22 -23.68
C ARG A 270 64.18 40.54 -23.20
N GLY A 271 64.06 39.63 -22.22
CA GLY A 271 65.19 38.82 -21.74
C GLY A 271 65.85 38.01 -22.86
N ASP A 272 65.06 37.37 -23.72
CA ASP A 272 65.56 36.59 -24.86
C ASP A 272 66.29 37.45 -25.90
N LEU A 273 65.81 38.67 -26.18
CA LEU A 273 66.47 39.61 -27.09
C LEU A 273 67.80 40.11 -26.54
N ILE A 274 67.85 40.48 -25.26
CA ILE A 274 69.09 40.91 -24.58
C ILE A 274 70.10 39.76 -24.59
N GLY A 275 69.66 38.54 -24.25
CA GLY A 275 70.51 37.35 -24.25
C GLY A 275 71.06 36.99 -25.64
N LYS A 276 70.27 37.14 -26.71
CA LYS A 276 70.74 36.93 -28.10
C LYS A 276 71.76 37.99 -28.52
N ASN A 277 71.52 39.27 -28.23
CA ASN A 277 72.47 40.35 -28.52
C ASN A 277 73.82 40.16 -27.80
N LEU A 278 73.80 39.69 -26.55
CA LEU A 278 75.01 39.34 -25.79
C LEU A 278 75.76 38.15 -26.40
N LYS A 279 75.04 37.17 -26.96
CA LYS A 279 75.61 35.95 -27.55
C LYS A 279 76.19 36.19 -28.95
N GLU A 280 75.58 37.04 -29.77
CA GLU A 280 76.13 37.48 -31.07
C GLU A 280 77.39 38.34 -30.90
N GLN A 281 77.48 39.14 -29.84
CA GLN A 281 78.70 39.89 -29.51
C GLN A 281 79.89 39.00 -29.08
N GLN A 282 79.66 37.72 -28.75
CA GLN A 282 80.69 36.78 -28.30
C GLN A 282 81.12 35.76 -29.35
N THR A 283 80.64 35.84 -30.59
CA THR A 283 81.13 34.99 -31.69
C THR A 283 82.59 35.36 -32.03
N PRO A 284 83.59 34.46 -31.94
CA PRO A 284 84.98 34.80 -32.21
C PRO A 284 85.19 35.15 -33.69
N ALA A 285 85.90 36.25 -33.95
CA ALA A 285 86.38 36.59 -35.29
C ALA A 285 87.22 35.45 -35.87
N LYS A 286 86.83 34.97 -37.06
CA LYS A 286 87.61 34.05 -37.90
C LYS A 286 89.02 34.66 -38.13
N PRO A 287 90.13 33.93 -37.92
CA PRO A 287 91.45 34.48 -38.21
C PRO A 287 91.59 34.72 -39.71
N ALA A 288 92.07 35.91 -40.07
CA ALA A 288 92.38 36.30 -41.43
C ALA A 288 93.55 35.46 -41.97
N GLU A 289 93.35 34.80 -43.11
CA GLU A 289 94.42 34.31 -43.98
C GLU A 289 95.28 35.50 -44.43
N SER A 290 96.50 35.56 -43.90
CA SER A 290 97.55 36.45 -44.40
C SER A 290 98.32 35.72 -45.49
N SER A 291 97.98 36.03 -46.73
CA SER A 291 98.77 35.71 -47.92
C SER A 291 100.01 36.62 -47.96
N ARG A 292 101.21 36.03 -47.94
CA ARG A 292 102.44 36.64 -48.47
C ARG A 292 103.15 35.67 -49.40
N ASN A 293 102.89 35.84 -50.70
CA ASN A 293 103.88 35.73 -51.79
C ASN A 293 105.11 36.59 -51.45
N SER A 294 106.39 36.33 -51.79
CA SER A 294 107.14 35.55 -52.79
C SER A 294 108.66 35.78 -52.45
N PRO A 295 109.67 35.59 -53.33
CA PRO A 295 110.13 34.47 -54.18
C PRO A 295 111.66 34.16 -54.05
N THR A 296 112.16 33.10 -54.72
CA THR A 296 113.55 32.85 -55.25
C THR A 296 114.73 32.89 -54.24
N LEU A 297 115.70 31.99 -54.22
CA LEU A 297 116.44 31.23 -55.26
C LEU A 297 117.09 30.01 -54.57
#